data_AF-A0A3B4AQC7-F1
#
_entry.id   AF-A0A3B4AQC7-F1
#
_cell.length_a   1.000
_cell.length_b   1.000
_cell.length_c   1.000
_cell.angle_alpha   90.00
_cell.angle_beta   90.00
_cell.angle_gamma   90.00
#
_symmetry.space_group_name_H-M   'P 1'
#
loop_
_entity.id
_entity.type
_entity.pdbx_description
1 polymer ?
#
loop_
_entity_poly.entity_id
_entity_poly.type
_entity_poly.pdbx_seq_one_letter_code
_entity_poly.pdbx_strand_id
1 'polypeptide(L)'
;WIIIDIMLCVTLGASESGIVGGKIAKPHSRKYMASLQTDGNHFCGGFLIRDDFVLTAAHCKRDNTVIVLGAHNITKPEKSQQKIQVKKYFPHPKYNGKYDFDVMLLKLKQKAQLNKFVQTIGLPKKDKTVKAHTECTVSGWGRMQPTKESNPSDVLREAQEKIQFNFECKNIWTKYFNTEHMICTKFNKKGGSMCQGDSGGPLICKNKPLGISAFTNADCADPKYPHAYTKISSFLPWIEKITGGLGNESKPLDSTYYSPRFN
;
A
#
# COMPACT_ATOMS: atom_id res chain seq x y z
N TRP A 1 -47.90 18.29 -34.55
CA TRP A 1 -47.25 17.28 -33.71
C TRP A 1 -45.86 17.80 -33.34
N ILE A 2 -45.68 18.21 -32.08
CA ILE A 2 -44.40 18.71 -31.59
C ILE A 2 -43.59 17.48 -31.14
N ILE A 3 -42.45 17.23 -31.80
CA ILE A 3 -41.53 16.19 -31.37
C ILE A 3 -40.69 16.77 -30.23
N ILE A 4 -40.90 16.27 -29.02
CA ILE A 4 -40.09 16.60 -27.85
C ILE A 4 -38.83 15.75 -27.93
N ASP A 5 -37.70 16.39 -28.27
CA ASP A 5 -36.40 15.73 -28.31
C ASP A 5 -35.92 15.50 -26.87
N ILE A 6 -36.21 14.32 -26.32
CA ILE A 6 -35.76 13.91 -24.99
C ILE A 6 -34.27 13.58 -25.10
N MET A 7 -33.44 14.61 -24.94
CA MET A 7 -32.00 14.49 -24.78
C MET A 7 -31.69 13.72 -23.49
N LEU A 8 -31.70 12.39 -23.59
CA LEU A 8 -31.28 11.46 -22.56
C LEU A 8 -29.82 11.75 -22.22
N CYS A 9 -29.63 12.53 -21.16
CA CYS A 9 -28.32 12.82 -20.61
C CYS A 9 -27.76 11.54 -19.97
N VAL A 10 -27.13 10.70 -20.82
CA VAL A 10 -26.37 9.54 -20.37
C VAL A 10 -25.23 10.07 -19.52
N THR A 11 -25.38 9.93 -18.20
CA THR A 11 -24.33 10.23 -17.25
C THR A 11 -23.21 9.20 -17.43
N LEU A 12 -22.29 9.51 -18.34
CA LEU A 12 -21.00 8.86 -18.45
C LEU A 12 -20.29 9.04 -17.10
N GLY A 13 -20.43 8.05 -16.22
CA GLY A 13 -19.77 8.02 -14.93
C GLY A 13 -18.27 8.06 -15.15
N ALA A 14 -17.67 9.24 -14.97
CA ALA A 14 -16.25 9.45 -15.15
C ALA A 14 -15.49 8.52 -14.20
N SER A 15 -14.77 7.54 -14.76
CA SER A 15 -13.93 6.62 -13.98
C SER A 15 -12.62 7.30 -13.63
N GLU A 16 -12.69 8.34 -12.79
CA GLU A 16 -11.54 9.10 -12.30
C GLU A 16 -10.68 8.22 -11.41
N SER A 17 -9.58 7.69 -11.95
CA SER A 17 -8.92 6.52 -11.38
C SER A 17 -7.39 6.53 -11.41
N GLY A 18 -6.76 6.48 -10.23
CA GLY A 18 -5.93 5.33 -9.88
C GLY A 18 -4.85 5.49 -8.79
N ILE A 19 -4.07 4.47 -8.35
CA ILE A 19 -4.28 3.00 -8.33
C ILE A 19 -5.06 2.52 -9.57
N VAL A 20 -4.42 2.43 -10.74
CA VAL A 20 -5.05 2.35 -12.08
C VAL A 20 -6.35 1.53 -12.06
N GLY A 21 -7.50 2.13 -12.39
CA GLY A 21 -8.81 1.43 -12.40
C GLY A 21 -9.45 1.09 -11.03
N GLY A 22 -8.79 1.40 -9.90
CA GLY A 22 -9.34 1.20 -8.56
C GLY A 22 -10.40 2.23 -8.16
N LYS A 23 -10.85 2.22 -6.89
CA LYS A 23 -11.82 3.19 -6.35
C LYS A 23 -11.21 4.15 -5.32
N ILE A 24 -11.81 5.31 -5.13
CA ILE A 24 -11.43 6.23 -4.04
C ILE A 24 -11.77 5.55 -2.70
N ALA A 25 -10.82 5.48 -1.78
CA ALA A 25 -11.04 4.92 -0.45
C ALA A 25 -11.84 5.92 0.40
N LYS A 26 -12.76 5.43 1.25
CA LYS A 26 -13.50 6.31 2.19
C LYS A 26 -12.50 7.12 3.03
N PRO A 27 -12.67 8.46 3.16
CA PRO A 27 -11.71 9.30 3.90
C PRO A 27 -11.37 8.76 5.28
N HIS A 28 -10.06 8.69 5.57
CA HIS A 28 -9.48 8.17 6.81
C HIS A 28 -9.92 6.74 7.22
N SER A 29 -10.39 5.92 6.29
CA SER A 29 -10.74 4.49 6.53
C SER A 29 -9.54 3.55 6.60
N ARG A 30 -8.34 4.02 6.23
CA ARG A 30 -7.07 3.30 6.26
C ARG A 30 -6.08 4.03 7.19
N LYS A 31 -6.43 4.09 8.48
CA LYS A 31 -5.80 4.95 9.52
C LYS A 31 -4.30 4.70 9.77
N TYR A 32 -3.77 3.59 9.26
CA TYR A 32 -2.37 3.20 9.32
C TYR A 32 -1.55 3.67 8.10
N MET A 33 -2.19 4.15 7.02
CA MET A 33 -1.47 4.56 5.82
C MET A 33 -0.57 5.76 6.09
N ALA A 34 0.64 5.68 5.53
CA ALA A 34 1.62 6.75 5.54
C ALA A 34 1.97 7.13 4.09
N SER A 35 1.99 8.43 3.81
CA SER A 35 2.57 8.98 2.58
C SER A 35 4.00 9.43 2.91
N LEU A 36 4.99 8.90 2.19
CA LEU A 36 6.38 9.34 2.27
C LEU A 36 6.56 10.48 1.27
N GLN A 37 7.04 11.62 1.76
CA GLN A 37 7.20 12.85 0.98
C GLN A 37 8.62 13.41 1.08
N THR A 38 9.11 13.99 -0.02
CA THR A 38 10.30 14.85 -0.08
C THR A 38 9.84 16.17 -0.71
N ASP A 39 10.16 17.30 -0.09
CA ASP A 39 9.76 18.64 -0.55
C ASP A 39 8.24 18.78 -0.81
N GLY A 40 7.43 18.10 0.02
CA GLY A 40 5.97 18.03 -0.10
C GLY A 40 5.43 17.05 -1.16
N ASN A 41 6.30 16.50 -2.01
CA ASN A 41 5.91 15.59 -3.09
C ASN A 41 5.91 14.14 -2.60
N HIS A 42 4.79 13.45 -2.79
CA HIS A 42 4.66 12.01 -2.52
C HIS A 42 5.51 11.19 -3.50
N PHE A 43 6.17 10.15 -2.99
CA PHE A 43 6.97 9.24 -3.81
C PHE A 43 6.84 7.75 -3.46
N CYS A 44 6.41 7.42 -2.24
CA CYS A 44 6.15 6.05 -1.79
C CYS A 44 5.06 6.02 -0.71
N GLY A 45 4.42 4.88 -0.57
CA GLY A 45 3.61 4.52 0.58
C GLY A 45 4.43 3.93 1.75
N GLY A 46 3.72 3.74 2.85
CA GLY A 46 4.18 3.06 4.06
C GLY A 46 2.99 2.81 4.98
N PHE A 47 3.24 2.15 6.11
CA PHE A 47 2.21 1.97 7.13
C PHE A 47 2.76 1.98 8.55
N LEU A 48 2.01 2.61 9.45
CA LEU A 48 2.35 2.77 10.86
C LEU A 48 2.15 1.43 11.60
N ILE A 49 3.22 0.81 12.07
CA ILE A 49 3.18 -0.46 12.82
C ILE A 49 3.30 -0.25 14.34
N ARG A 50 3.88 0.88 14.75
CA ARG A 50 3.96 1.38 16.14
C ARG A 50 3.94 2.90 16.10
N ASP A 51 3.62 3.56 17.21
CA ASP A 51 3.51 5.03 17.26
C ASP A 51 4.78 5.79 16.84
N ASP A 52 5.94 5.12 16.86
CA ASP A 52 7.25 5.65 16.48
C ASP A 52 7.88 4.95 15.25
N PHE A 53 7.20 3.99 14.61
CA PHE A 53 7.74 3.19 13.50
C PHE A 53 6.75 3.01 12.34
N VAL A 54 7.22 3.37 11.15
CA VAL A 54 6.59 3.05 9.86
C VAL A 54 7.36 1.95 9.15
N LEU A 55 6.64 1.01 8.54
CA LEU A 55 7.17 -0.04 7.67
C LEU A 55 6.93 0.35 6.20
N THR A 56 7.92 0.14 5.34
CA THR A 56 7.90 0.49 3.90
C THR A 56 8.92 -0.39 3.15
N ALA A 57 9.08 -0.19 1.84
CA ALA A 57 10.09 -0.84 1.01
C ALA A 57 11.47 -0.18 1.17
N ALA A 58 12.56 -0.92 0.98
CA ALA A 58 13.92 -0.39 1.07
C ALA A 58 14.29 0.50 -0.11
N HIS A 59 13.78 0.21 -1.32
CA HIS A 59 13.98 1.05 -2.50
C HIS A 59 13.35 2.45 -2.36
N CYS A 60 12.43 2.64 -1.40
CA CYS A 60 11.86 3.94 -1.05
C CYS A 60 12.78 4.81 -0.17
N LYS A 61 14.05 4.44 0.08
CA LYS A 61 14.96 5.29 0.85
C LYS A 61 15.28 6.58 0.10
N ARG A 62 14.82 7.71 0.64
CA ARG A 62 15.26 9.07 0.30
C ARG A 62 15.64 9.81 1.56
N ASP A 63 16.68 10.65 1.49
CA ASP A 63 17.03 11.51 2.61
C ASP A 63 15.99 12.63 2.78
N ASN A 64 15.96 13.27 3.96
CA ASN A 64 14.98 14.29 4.34
C ASN A 64 13.49 13.86 4.23
N THR A 65 13.19 12.56 4.22
CA THR A 65 11.80 12.04 4.14
C THR A 65 10.94 12.56 5.30
N VAL A 66 9.79 13.11 4.96
CA VAL A 66 8.68 13.43 5.86
C VAL A 66 7.59 12.37 5.70
N ILE A 67 7.10 11.86 6.83
CA ILE A 67 5.97 10.94 6.91
C ILE A 67 4.71 11.76 7.15
N VAL A 68 3.73 11.64 6.25
CA VAL A 68 2.39 12.22 6.43
C VAL A 68 1.42 11.10 6.80
N LEU A 69 0.94 11.14 8.04
CA LEU A 69 -0.06 10.22 8.59
C LEU A 69 -1.43 10.89 8.64
N GLY A 70 -2.51 10.10 8.61
CA GLY A 70 -3.88 10.61 8.79
C GLY A 70 -4.44 11.38 7.59
N ALA A 71 -3.71 11.42 6.48
CA ALA A 71 -4.16 12.03 5.24
C ALA A 71 -5.27 11.19 4.57
N HIS A 72 -6.21 11.86 3.91
CA HIS A 72 -6.93 11.28 2.78
C HIS A 72 -6.47 11.94 1.48
N ASN A 73 -6.55 13.27 1.41
CA ASN A 73 -5.96 14.07 0.35
C ASN A 73 -4.56 14.56 0.76
N ILE A 74 -3.51 14.21 -0.01
CA ILE A 74 -2.11 14.53 0.31
C ILE A 74 -1.62 15.87 -0.24
N THR A 75 -2.36 16.50 -1.16
CA THR A 75 -2.04 17.82 -1.74
C THR A 75 -2.68 18.96 -0.95
N LYS A 76 -3.73 18.69 -0.16
CA LYS A 76 -4.46 19.65 0.66
C LYS A 76 -4.07 19.56 2.15
N PRO A 77 -4.08 20.69 2.88
CA PRO A 77 -3.89 20.70 4.33
C PRO A 77 -5.15 20.20 5.04
N GLU A 78 -5.11 19.00 5.59
CA GLU A 78 -6.21 18.43 6.39
C GLU A 78 -5.88 18.49 7.89
N LYS A 79 -6.85 18.87 8.73
CA LYS A 79 -6.68 18.92 10.21
C LYS A 79 -6.38 17.55 10.86
N SER A 80 -6.55 16.46 10.12
CA SER A 80 -6.20 15.10 10.54
C SER A 80 -4.73 14.74 10.33
N GLN A 81 -3.99 15.52 9.53
CA GLN A 81 -2.63 15.18 9.12
C GLN A 81 -1.62 15.40 10.24
N GLN A 82 -0.67 14.47 10.34
CA GLN A 82 0.55 14.62 11.14
C GLN A 82 1.75 14.47 10.21
N LYS A 83 2.56 15.52 10.10
CA LYS A 83 3.78 15.55 9.29
C LYS A 83 4.99 15.38 10.21
N ILE A 84 5.68 14.24 10.10
CA ILE A 84 6.75 13.84 11.04
C ILE A 84 8.00 13.46 10.25
N GLN A 85 9.14 14.11 10.53
CA GLN A 85 10.43 13.75 9.92
C GLN A 85 10.89 12.34 10.34
N VAL A 86 11.55 11.63 9.44
CA VAL A 86 12.30 10.40 9.79
C VAL A 86 13.55 10.77 10.59
N LYS A 87 13.78 10.11 11.72
CA LYS A 87 15.00 10.21 12.54
C LYS A 87 16.07 9.22 12.12
N LYS A 88 15.68 8.00 11.75
CA LYS A 88 16.62 6.96 11.33
C LYS A 88 15.95 5.96 10.38
N TYR A 89 16.69 5.61 9.34
CA TYR A 89 16.34 4.61 8.35
C TYR A 89 17.01 3.29 8.73
N PHE A 90 16.27 2.20 8.64
CA PHE A 90 16.74 0.83 8.85
C PHE A 90 16.33 -0.02 7.66
N PRO A 91 17.00 0.10 6.49
CA PRO A 91 16.85 -0.88 5.43
C PRO A 91 17.36 -2.25 5.91
N HIS A 92 16.79 -3.33 5.37
CA HIS A 92 17.28 -4.67 5.69
C HIS A 92 18.77 -4.82 5.26
N PRO A 93 19.67 -5.36 6.10
CA PRO A 93 21.11 -5.37 5.80
C PRO A 93 21.52 -6.23 4.61
N LYS A 94 20.63 -7.11 4.13
CA LYS A 94 20.81 -7.90 2.89
C LYS A 94 20.22 -7.24 1.63
N TYR A 95 19.57 -6.08 1.76
CA TYR A 95 19.06 -5.35 0.60
C TYR A 95 20.21 -4.78 -0.22
N ASN A 96 20.19 -5.02 -1.54
CA ASN A 96 21.30 -4.70 -2.44
C ASN A 96 20.90 -3.81 -3.63
N GLY A 97 19.80 -3.07 -3.52
CA GLY A 97 19.28 -2.22 -4.60
C GLY A 97 18.49 -2.97 -5.69
N LYS A 98 18.27 -4.28 -5.52
CA LYS A 98 17.43 -5.10 -6.43
C LYS A 98 16.07 -5.38 -5.77
N TYR A 99 15.53 -6.58 -5.98
CA TYR A 99 14.18 -6.97 -5.58
C TYR A 99 14.11 -7.69 -4.22
N ASP A 100 15.12 -8.50 -3.87
CA ASP A 100 15.09 -9.31 -2.65
C ASP A 100 15.52 -8.51 -1.41
N PHE A 101 14.99 -8.89 -0.25
CA PHE A 101 15.10 -8.17 1.03
C PHE A 101 14.61 -6.71 0.98
N ASP A 102 13.69 -6.37 0.08
CA ASP A 102 13.16 -5.01 -0.11
C ASP A 102 12.18 -4.60 1.01
N VAL A 103 12.73 -4.31 2.19
CA VAL A 103 12.00 -3.83 3.37
C VAL A 103 12.84 -2.88 4.20
N MET A 104 12.20 -1.83 4.72
CA MET A 104 12.81 -0.83 5.57
C MET A 104 11.87 -0.39 6.70
N LEU A 105 12.44 -0.23 7.89
CA LEU A 105 11.81 0.45 9.01
C LEU A 105 12.25 1.91 9.08
N LEU A 106 11.29 2.81 9.28
CA LEU A 106 11.52 4.23 9.47
C LEU A 106 11.16 4.60 10.92
N LYS A 107 12.18 4.97 11.70
CA LYS A 107 11.98 5.51 13.05
C LYS A 107 11.61 6.99 12.93
N LEU A 108 10.45 7.35 13.46
CA LEU A 108 9.97 8.73 13.49
C LEU A 108 10.76 9.59 14.48
N LYS A 109 10.92 10.89 14.18
CA LYS A 109 11.58 11.88 15.04
C LYS A 109 10.76 12.23 16.28
N GLN A 110 9.45 12.12 16.19
CA GLN A 110 8.49 12.22 17.29
C GLN A 110 7.48 11.07 17.17
N LYS A 111 6.83 10.68 18.28
CA LYS A 111 5.73 9.70 18.25
C LYS A 111 4.50 10.33 17.56
N ALA A 112 3.86 9.56 16.69
CA ALA A 112 2.56 9.88 16.14
C ALA A 112 1.48 9.84 17.23
N GLN A 113 0.62 10.83 17.27
CA GLN A 113 -0.51 10.90 18.18
C GLN A 113 -1.63 10.01 17.66
N LEU A 114 -1.80 8.83 18.26
CA LEU A 114 -2.85 7.88 17.87
C LEU A 114 -4.23 8.45 18.23
N ASN A 115 -5.15 8.48 17.25
CA ASN A 115 -6.46 9.10 17.39
C ASN A 115 -7.49 8.46 16.42
N LYS A 116 -8.59 9.16 16.12
CA LYS A 116 -9.64 8.66 15.22
C LYS A 116 -9.21 8.55 13.75
N PHE A 117 -8.14 9.23 13.34
CA PHE A 117 -7.59 9.29 11.99
C PHE A 117 -6.26 8.55 11.82
N VAL A 118 -5.44 8.49 12.87
CA VAL A 118 -4.12 7.83 12.88
C VAL A 118 -4.12 6.66 13.87
N GLN A 119 -3.89 5.45 13.38
CA GLN A 119 -3.81 4.22 14.19
C GLN A 119 -2.74 3.28 13.66
N THR A 120 -2.16 2.47 14.53
CA THR A 120 -1.22 1.41 14.14
C THR A 120 -1.95 0.21 13.53
N ILE A 121 -1.30 -0.52 12.62
CA ILE A 121 -1.75 -1.84 12.18
C ILE A 121 -0.82 -2.92 12.72
N GLY A 122 -1.38 -3.85 13.50
CA GLY A 122 -0.61 -4.96 14.05
C GLY A 122 -0.25 -5.99 12.98
N LEU A 123 1.00 -6.43 12.97
CA LEU A 123 1.53 -7.43 12.04
C LEU A 123 0.92 -8.84 12.25
N PRO A 124 1.10 -9.78 11.29
CA PRO A 124 0.81 -11.20 11.49
C PRO A 124 1.70 -11.81 12.59
N LYS A 125 1.12 -12.69 13.43
CA LYS A 125 1.81 -13.26 14.61
C LYS A 125 2.75 -14.46 14.32
N LYS A 126 2.62 -15.11 13.16
CA LYS A 126 3.41 -16.26 12.71
C LYS A 126 3.41 -16.32 11.18
N ASP A 127 4.34 -17.05 10.59
CA ASP A 127 4.27 -17.42 9.17
C ASP A 127 3.14 -18.44 8.94
N LYS A 128 1.91 -17.93 8.81
CA LYS A 128 0.78 -18.71 8.28
C LYS A 128 0.83 -18.61 6.77
N THR A 129 1.14 -19.72 6.10
CA THR A 129 1.06 -19.84 4.64
C THR A 129 -0.26 -19.27 4.14
N VAL A 130 -0.18 -18.19 3.37
CA VAL A 130 -1.35 -17.51 2.83
C VAL A 130 -1.84 -18.36 1.66
N LYS A 131 -3.09 -18.85 1.72
CA LYS A 131 -3.65 -19.63 0.61
C LYS A 131 -3.77 -18.74 -0.63
N ALA A 132 -3.41 -19.28 -1.79
CA ALA A 132 -3.73 -18.67 -3.08
C ALA A 132 -5.24 -18.38 -3.19
N HIS A 133 -5.58 -17.41 -4.02
CA HIS A 133 -6.93 -16.84 -4.19
C HIS A 133 -7.51 -16.18 -2.94
N THR A 134 -6.72 -15.95 -1.87
CA THR A 134 -7.13 -15.05 -0.79
C THR A 134 -7.28 -13.64 -1.34
N GLU A 135 -8.48 -13.06 -1.17
CA GLU A 135 -8.77 -11.65 -1.46
C GLU A 135 -7.96 -10.72 -0.56
N CYS A 136 -7.37 -9.70 -1.16
CA CYS A 136 -6.59 -8.67 -0.52
C CYS A 136 -6.97 -7.29 -1.05
N THR A 137 -6.62 -6.25 -0.29
CA THR A 137 -6.72 -4.85 -0.68
C THR A 137 -5.34 -4.22 -0.67
N VAL A 138 -4.98 -3.58 -1.77
CA VAL A 138 -3.88 -2.60 -1.82
C VAL A 138 -4.47 -1.19 -1.71
N SER A 139 -3.75 -0.27 -1.10
CA SER A 139 -4.15 1.13 -1.00
C SER A 139 -2.94 2.05 -1.10
N GLY A 140 -3.13 3.21 -1.72
CA GLY A 140 -2.05 4.16 -1.92
C GLY A 140 -2.48 5.41 -2.71
N TRP A 141 -1.48 6.22 -3.02
CA TRP A 141 -1.57 7.48 -3.76
C TRP A 141 -0.74 7.44 -5.05
N GLY A 142 -0.36 6.24 -5.51
CA GLY A 142 0.43 6.05 -6.71
C GLY A 142 -0.28 6.49 -7.99
N ARG A 143 0.40 6.24 -9.11
CA ARG A 143 -0.03 6.69 -10.44
C ARG A 143 -1.42 6.20 -10.82
N MET A 144 -2.09 7.07 -11.55
CA MET A 144 -3.46 6.88 -12.00
C MET A 144 -3.54 6.10 -13.32
N GLN A 145 -2.49 6.17 -14.15
CA GLN A 145 -2.40 5.46 -15.43
C GLN A 145 -1.02 4.77 -15.55
N PRO A 146 -0.88 3.71 -16.36
CA PRO A 146 0.38 2.98 -16.56
C PRO A 146 1.36 3.73 -17.50
N THR A 147 1.46 5.06 -17.32
CA THR A 147 2.27 5.97 -18.14
C THR A 147 3.24 6.74 -17.25
N LYS A 148 4.35 7.24 -17.80
CA LYS A 148 5.34 7.99 -17.00
C LYS A 148 4.87 9.41 -16.70
N GLU A 149 3.96 9.90 -17.53
CA GLU A 149 3.33 11.21 -17.54
C GLU A 149 2.17 11.29 -16.52
N SER A 150 1.70 10.13 -16.03
CA SER A 150 0.69 10.09 -14.98
C SER A 150 1.25 10.60 -13.66
N ASN A 151 0.54 11.56 -13.07
CA ASN A 151 0.79 12.04 -11.71
C ASN A 151 0.30 11.01 -10.67
N PRO A 152 0.91 11.01 -9.46
CA PRO A 152 0.32 10.37 -8.28
C PRO A 152 -1.09 10.91 -8.00
N SER A 153 -1.93 10.12 -7.32
CA SER A 153 -3.27 10.56 -6.96
C SER A 153 -3.26 11.48 -5.74
N ASP A 154 -3.99 12.59 -5.84
CA ASP A 154 -4.24 13.51 -4.73
C ASP A 154 -4.91 12.82 -3.53
N VAL A 155 -5.79 11.84 -3.77
CA VAL A 155 -6.62 11.19 -2.74
C VAL A 155 -6.25 9.72 -2.57
N LEU A 156 -6.45 9.16 -1.37
CA LEU A 156 -6.17 7.75 -1.13
C LEU A 156 -7.14 6.88 -1.94
N ARG A 157 -6.61 5.95 -2.73
CA ARG A 157 -7.38 5.00 -3.53
C ARG A 157 -7.06 3.56 -3.13
N GLU A 158 -7.93 2.63 -3.51
CA GLU A 158 -7.80 1.20 -3.20
C GLU A 158 -8.26 0.31 -4.35
N ALA A 159 -7.62 -0.85 -4.47
CA ALA A 159 -7.94 -1.90 -5.43
C ALA A 159 -8.03 -3.27 -4.74
N GLN A 160 -8.72 -4.21 -5.40
CA GLN A 160 -8.79 -5.60 -4.97
C GLN A 160 -7.89 -6.49 -5.82
N GLU A 161 -7.09 -7.30 -5.14
CA GLU A 161 -6.15 -8.23 -5.76
C GLU A 161 -6.17 -9.58 -5.02
N LYS A 162 -5.80 -10.67 -5.71
CA LYS A 162 -5.85 -12.03 -5.17
C LYS A 162 -4.47 -12.65 -5.13
N ILE A 163 -4.09 -13.22 -3.98
CA ILE A 163 -2.83 -13.97 -3.83
C ILE A 163 -2.73 -15.05 -4.92
N GLN A 164 -1.55 -15.22 -5.51
CA GLN A 164 -1.25 -16.30 -6.46
C GLN A 164 -0.45 -17.42 -5.79
N PHE A 165 -0.32 -18.55 -6.48
CA PHE A 165 0.65 -19.54 -6.05
C PHE A 165 2.08 -19.05 -6.31
N ASN A 166 2.98 -19.26 -5.35
CA ASN A 166 4.38 -18.85 -5.46
C ASN A 166 5.07 -19.37 -6.73
N PHE A 167 4.70 -20.55 -7.24
CA PHE A 167 5.26 -21.10 -8.47
C PHE A 167 4.82 -20.33 -9.73
N GLU A 168 3.59 -19.81 -9.80
CA GLU A 168 3.11 -19.03 -10.95
C GLU A 168 3.96 -17.76 -11.10
N CYS A 169 4.19 -17.06 -10.00
CA CYS A 169 5.01 -15.86 -9.98
C CYS A 169 6.49 -16.17 -10.17
N LYS A 170 6.98 -17.31 -9.65
CA LYS A 170 8.34 -17.78 -9.92
C LYS A 170 8.56 -18.07 -11.41
N ASN A 171 7.57 -18.60 -12.11
CA ASN A 171 7.65 -18.86 -13.54
C ASN A 171 7.69 -17.55 -14.36
N ILE A 172 6.94 -16.53 -13.96
CA ILE A 172 6.86 -15.24 -14.68
C ILE A 172 8.07 -14.35 -14.37
N TRP A 173 8.43 -14.19 -13.10
CA TRP A 173 9.51 -13.32 -12.64
C TRP A 173 10.88 -14.01 -12.55
N THR A 174 10.94 -15.32 -12.75
CA THR A 174 12.16 -16.14 -12.84
C THR A 174 13.15 -15.89 -11.69
N LYS A 175 14.34 -15.38 -11.96
CA LYS A 175 15.40 -15.11 -10.98
C LYS A 175 15.11 -13.91 -10.06
N TYR A 176 14.11 -13.09 -10.36
CA TYR A 176 13.78 -11.88 -9.60
C TYR A 176 12.81 -12.13 -8.45
N PHE A 177 12.12 -13.28 -8.43
CA PHE A 177 11.17 -13.63 -7.37
C PHE A 177 11.73 -14.71 -6.45
N ASN A 178 11.89 -14.38 -5.17
CA ASN A 178 12.28 -15.32 -4.13
C ASN A 178 11.05 -15.74 -3.33
N THR A 179 10.63 -17.00 -3.47
CA THR A 179 9.42 -17.55 -2.85
C THR A 179 9.47 -17.62 -1.33
N GLU A 180 10.66 -17.52 -0.72
CA GLU A 180 10.84 -17.47 0.73
C GLU A 180 10.56 -16.06 1.28
N HIS A 181 10.90 -15.02 0.52
CA HIS A 181 10.84 -13.62 0.95
C HIS A 181 9.74 -12.81 0.27
N MET A 182 9.05 -13.37 -0.72
CA MET A 182 8.05 -12.66 -1.52
C MET A 182 6.73 -13.41 -1.60
N ILE A 183 5.65 -12.63 -1.74
CA ILE A 183 4.34 -13.09 -2.19
C ILE A 183 3.93 -12.23 -3.38
N CYS A 184 2.87 -12.65 -4.07
CA CYS A 184 2.40 -11.98 -5.27
C CYS A 184 0.90 -12.11 -5.43
N THR A 185 0.33 -11.25 -6.27
CA THR A 185 -1.09 -11.18 -6.57
C THR A 185 -1.35 -11.11 -8.07
N LYS A 186 -2.55 -11.52 -8.50
CA LYS A 186 -3.16 -11.03 -9.74
C LYS A 186 -4.25 -10.04 -9.41
N PHE A 187 -4.38 -9.02 -10.26
CA PHE A 187 -5.44 -8.05 -10.24
C PHE A 187 -6.42 -8.30 -11.41
N ASN A 188 -7.57 -7.65 -11.37
CA ASN A 188 -8.48 -7.55 -12.51
C ASN A 188 -8.43 -6.10 -12.99
N LYS A 189 -8.31 -5.85 -14.31
CA LYS A 189 -8.34 -4.48 -14.88
C LYS A 189 -9.55 -3.65 -14.41
N LYS A 190 -10.68 -4.29 -14.10
CA LYS A 190 -11.88 -3.64 -13.53
C LYS A 190 -11.82 -3.37 -12.01
N GLY A 191 -10.98 -4.11 -11.27
CA GLY A 191 -10.79 -3.95 -9.81
C GLY A 191 -9.59 -3.06 -9.44
N GLY A 192 -8.73 -2.80 -10.43
CA GLY A 192 -7.58 -1.91 -10.40
C GLY A 192 -6.26 -2.55 -10.01
N SER A 193 -5.15 -1.84 -10.24
CA SER A 193 -3.78 -2.28 -9.94
C SER A 193 -2.97 -1.26 -9.15
N MET A 194 -1.99 -1.73 -8.35
CA MET A 194 -0.90 -0.86 -7.88
C MET A 194 -0.13 -0.26 -9.05
N CYS A 195 0.48 0.89 -8.86
CA CYS A 195 1.43 1.47 -9.81
C CYS A 195 2.58 2.20 -9.10
N GLN A 196 3.43 2.93 -9.84
CA GLN A 196 4.54 3.66 -9.20
C GLN A 196 4.01 4.71 -8.21
N GLY A 197 4.61 4.76 -7.02
CA GLY A 197 4.15 5.54 -5.86
C GLY A 197 3.45 4.70 -4.79
N ASP A 198 2.82 3.56 -5.15
CA ASP A 198 2.21 2.64 -4.19
C ASP A 198 3.23 1.74 -3.47
N SER A 199 4.47 1.71 -3.96
CA SER A 199 5.63 1.07 -3.32
C SER A 199 5.72 1.37 -1.83
N GLY A 200 6.02 0.35 -1.02
CA GLY A 200 6.05 0.46 0.43
C GLY A 200 4.67 0.42 1.12
N GLY A 201 3.57 0.59 0.39
CA GLY A 201 2.21 0.40 0.91
C GLY A 201 1.93 -1.05 1.36
N PRO A 202 0.96 -1.28 2.25
CA PRO A 202 0.62 -2.62 2.72
C PRO A 202 -0.33 -3.36 1.76
N LEU A 203 -0.07 -4.66 1.56
CA LEU A 203 -1.07 -5.60 1.07
C LEU A 203 -1.88 -6.15 2.25
N ILE A 204 -3.13 -5.74 2.37
CA ILE A 204 -4.02 -6.12 3.47
C ILE A 204 -4.87 -7.31 3.04
N CYS A 205 -4.71 -8.46 3.71
CA CYS A 205 -5.61 -9.60 3.53
C CYS A 205 -6.08 -10.10 4.89
N LYS A 206 -7.39 -10.43 5.02
CA LYS A 206 -8.00 -10.86 6.30
C LYS A 206 -7.65 -9.93 7.48
N ASN A 207 -7.74 -8.62 7.23
CA ASN A 207 -7.46 -7.53 8.19
C ASN A 207 -6.01 -7.50 8.74
N LYS A 208 -5.04 -8.09 8.03
CA LYS A 208 -3.62 -8.05 8.38
C LYS A 208 -2.73 -7.66 7.19
N PRO A 209 -1.63 -6.93 7.41
CA PRO A 209 -0.65 -6.65 6.36
C PRO A 209 0.18 -7.92 6.15
N LEU A 210 0.12 -8.51 4.96
CA LEU A 210 0.85 -9.73 4.62
C LEU A 210 2.01 -9.48 3.65
N GLY A 211 1.92 -8.41 2.86
CA GLY A 211 2.95 -7.95 1.93
C GLY A 211 3.23 -6.46 2.05
N ILE A 212 4.39 -6.04 1.56
CA ILE A 212 4.79 -4.65 1.32
C ILE A 212 4.95 -4.49 -0.19
N SER A 213 4.27 -3.53 -0.83
CA SER A 213 4.35 -3.32 -2.29
C SER A 213 5.81 -3.10 -2.72
N ALA A 214 6.34 -3.99 -3.55
CA ALA A 214 7.76 -3.98 -3.90
C ALA A 214 7.97 -3.62 -5.39
N PHE A 215 7.42 -4.42 -6.32
CA PHE A 215 7.57 -4.17 -7.75
C PHE A 215 6.45 -4.74 -8.62
N THR A 216 6.32 -4.17 -9.81
CA THR A 216 5.44 -4.60 -10.89
C THR A 216 6.16 -4.37 -12.23
N ASN A 217 5.53 -4.74 -13.34
CA ASN A 217 6.00 -4.44 -14.69
C ASN A 217 5.97 -2.91 -14.96
N ALA A 218 6.67 -2.47 -16.02
CA ALA A 218 6.66 -1.06 -16.42
C ALA A 218 5.24 -0.58 -16.76
N ASP A 219 4.49 -1.38 -17.52
CA ASP A 219 3.03 -1.31 -17.59
C ASP A 219 2.46 -2.03 -16.36
N CYS A 220 2.09 -1.25 -15.35
CA CYS A 220 1.48 -1.70 -14.10
C CYS A 220 0.01 -2.17 -14.26
N ALA A 221 -0.56 -2.10 -15.47
CA ALA A 221 -1.90 -2.58 -15.81
C ALA A 221 -1.88 -3.82 -16.73
N ASP A 222 -0.70 -4.40 -17.04
CA ASP A 222 -0.58 -5.66 -17.77
C ASP A 222 -0.87 -6.86 -16.85
N PRO A 223 -2.02 -7.57 -17.03
CA PRO A 223 -2.42 -8.69 -16.16
C PRO A 223 -1.55 -9.94 -16.34
N LYS A 224 -0.64 -9.96 -17.33
CA LYS A 224 0.37 -11.01 -17.48
C LYS A 224 1.38 -10.99 -16.33
N TYR A 225 1.64 -9.83 -15.72
CA TYR A 225 2.65 -9.67 -14.68
C TYR A 225 1.99 -9.53 -13.31
N PRO A 226 2.08 -10.54 -12.43
CA PRO A 226 1.52 -10.46 -11.09
C PRO A 226 2.34 -9.48 -10.25
N HIS A 227 1.70 -8.64 -9.44
CA HIS A 227 2.42 -7.72 -8.56
C HIS A 227 3.20 -8.48 -7.50
N ALA A 228 4.41 -8.01 -7.18
CA ALA A 228 5.27 -8.63 -6.20
C ALA A 228 5.37 -7.76 -4.93
N TYR A 229 5.35 -8.45 -3.79
CA TYR A 229 5.40 -7.85 -2.46
C TYR A 229 6.42 -8.57 -1.59
N THR A 230 7.11 -7.84 -0.75
CA THR A 230 7.94 -8.42 0.32
C THR A 230 7.05 -9.08 1.37
N LYS A 231 7.21 -10.39 1.59
CA LYS A 231 6.41 -11.25 2.47
C LYS A 231 6.72 -10.93 3.94
N ILE A 232 5.85 -10.18 4.60
CA ILE A 232 6.13 -9.61 5.94
C ILE A 232 6.50 -10.69 6.98
N SER A 233 5.87 -11.87 6.93
CA SER A 233 6.15 -12.95 7.88
C SER A 233 7.61 -13.42 7.90
N SER A 234 8.29 -13.38 6.76
CA SER A 234 9.70 -13.77 6.62
C SER A 234 10.68 -12.78 7.26
N PHE A 235 10.21 -11.57 7.61
CA PHE A 235 11.03 -10.49 8.18
C PHE A 235 10.66 -10.14 9.63
N LEU A 236 9.66 -10.82 10.23
CA LEU A 236 9.23 -10.54 11.61
C LEU A 236 10.39 -10.56 12.63
N PRO A 237 11.33 -11.53 12.63
CA PRO A 237 12.43 -11.53 13.60
C PRO A 237 13.36 -10.31 13.47
N TRP A 238 13.55 -9.81 12.24
CA TRP A 238 14.32 -8.60 11.99
C TRP A 238 13.54 -7.34 12.40
N ILE A 239 12.24 -7.28 12.11
CA ILE A 239 11.36 -6.18 12.55
C ILE A 239 11.35 -6.07 14.07
N GLU A 240 11.17 -7.19 14.78
CA GLU A 240 11.15 -7.26 16.24
C GLU A 240 12.50 -6.82 16.83
N LYS A 241 13.62 -7.30 16.27
CA LYS A 241 14.98 -6.90 16.68
C LYS A 241 15.23 -5.40 16.54
N ILE A 242 14.80 -4.77 15.43
CA ILE A 242 15.02 -3.33 15.20
C ILE A 242 14.06 -2.47 16.04
N THR A 243 12.83 -2.91 16.24
CA THR A 243 11.83 -2.16 17.02
C THR A 243 12.04 -2.28 18.53
N GLY A 244 12.71 -3.35 19.01
CA GLY A 244 12.75 -3.71 20.43
C GLY A 244 11.45 -4.36 20.89
N GLY A 245 10.80 -5.12 19.99
CA GLY A 245 9.48 -5.70 20.18
C GLY A 245 8.32 -4.79 19.73
N LEU A 246 7.29 -5.41 19.17
CA LEU A 246 6.02 -4.75 18.88
C LEU A 246 5.16 -4.83 20.14
N GLY A 247 5.20 -3.77 20.96
CA GLY A 247 4.48 -3.70 22.24
C GLY A 247 3.01 -4.09 22.12
N ASN A 248 2.48 -4.74 23.16
CA ASN A 248 1.15 -5.34 23.16
C ASN A 248 0.04 -4.34 22.74
N GLU A 249 -0.97 -4.89 22.07
CA GLU A 249 -2.24 -4.24 21.68
C GLU A 249 -2.19 -3.18 20.56
N SER A 250 -2.01 -3.67 19.32
CA SER A 250 -2.83 -3.12 18.23
C SER A 250 -4.30 -3.35 18.57
N LYS A 251 -5.06 -2.30 18.92
CA LYS A 251 -6.53 -2.41 19.03
C LYS A 251 -7.07 -3.02 17.73
N PRO A 252 -7.97 -4.03 17.78
CA PRO A 252 -8.59 -4.56 16.57
C PRO A 252 -9.23 -3.44 15.77
N LEU A 253 -9.03 -3.44 14.45
CA LEU A 253 -9.82 -2.60 13.56
C LEU A 253 -11.27 -3.03 13.71
N ASP A 254 -12.13 -2.10 14.10
CA ASP A 254 -13.55 -2.35 14.31
C ASP A 254 -14.19 -2.90 13.02
N SER A 255 -14.87 -4.04 13.16
CA SER A 255 -15.58 -4.75 12.10
C SER A 255 -16.74 -3.96 11.49
N THR A 256 -17.14 -2.81 12.04
CA THR A 256 -18.21 -1.97 11.45
C THR A 256 -17.84 -1.32 10.11
N TYR A 257 -16.57 -1.34 9.69
CA TYR A 257 -16.10 -0.72 8.45
C TYR A 257 -16.11 -1.62 7.19
N TYR A 258 -16.92 -2.70 7.18
CA TYR A 258 -17.08 -3.50 5.97
C TYR A 258 -17.61 -2.66 4.80
N SER A 259 -16.84 -2.61 3.71
CA SER A 259 -17.41 -2.29 2.39
C SER A 259 -18.54 -3.28 2.13
N PRO A 260 -19.72 -2.83 1.64
CA PRO A 260 -20.74 -3.78 1.18
C PRO A 260 -20.12 -4.71 0.13
N ARG A 261 -20.63 -5.94 0.08
CA ARG A 261 -20.18 -6.95 -0.88
C ARG A 261 -20.35 -6.40 -2.30
N PHE A 262 -19.38 -6.70 -3.15
CA PHE A 262 -19.49 -6.42 -4.57
C PHE A 262 -20.51 -7.39 -5.17
N ASN A 263 -21.71 -6.88 -5.43
CA ASN A 263 -22.63 -7.41 -6.44
C ASN A 263 -22.48 -6.52 -7.68
#